data_AF-A0A0K2RDZ4-F1
#
_entry.id   AF-A0A0K2RDZ4-F1
#
_cell.length_a   1.000
_cell.length_b   1.000
_cell.length_c   1.000
_cell.angle_alpha   90.00
_cell.angle_beta   90.00
_cell.angle_gamma   90.00
#
_symmetry.space_group_name_H-M   'P 1'
#
loop_
_entity.id
_entity.type
_entity.pdbx_description
1 polymer ?
#
loop_
_entity_poly.entity_id
_entity_poly.type
_entity_poly.pdbx_seq_one_letter_code
_entity_poly.pdbx_strand_id
1 'polypeptide(L)'
;MNVHDSERMAGLLEDAGYVPFDGGVADVVVFNTCAVRENADNKLYGNLGELKQVKAAHPGMQIAVGGCLAQKDRETIVRKAPWVDAVFGTTM
;
A
#
# COMPACT_ATOMS: atom_id res chain seq x y z
N MET A 1 -4.94 -4.33 15.24
CA MET A 1 -5.29 -5.61 14.60
C MET A 1 -5.05 -5.43 13.10
N ASN A 2 -3.83 -5.76 12.67
CA ASN A 2 -3.43 -5.80 11.25
C ASN A 2 -2.11 -6.58 11.04
N VAL A 3 -1.63 -7.28 12.08
CA VAL A 3 -0.29 -7.91 12.08
C VAL A 3 -0.32 -9.20 11.27
N HIS A 4 -1.31 -10.08 11.51
CA HIS A 4 -1.47 -11.32 10.75
C HIS A 4 -1.66 -11.12 9.25
N ASP A 5 -2.47 -10.13 8.83
CA ASP A 5 -2.65 -9.84 7.40
C ASP A 5 -1.36 -9.31 6.78
N SER A 6 -0.56 -8.56 7.54
CA SER A 6 0.72 -8.04 7.07
C SER A 6 1.78 -9.14 6.97
N GLU A 7 1.83 -10.07 7.93
CA GLU A 7 2.69 -11.26 7.87
C GLU A 7 2.34 -12.15 6.68
N ARG A 8 1.05 -12.35 6.42
CA ARG A 8 0.61 -13.14 5.27
C ARG A 8 0.93 -12.47 3.93
N MET A 9 0.75 -11.15 3.83
CA MET A 9 1.18 -10.40 2.64
C MET A 9 2.69 -10.45 2.44
N ALA A 10 3.48 -10.35 3.51
CA ALA A 10 4.93 -10.52 3.43
C ALA A 10 5.30 -11.91 2.90
N GLY A 11 4.69 -12.98 3.42
CA GLY A 11 4.92 -14.34 2.93
C GLY A 11 4.54 -14.53 1.45
N LEU A 12 3.43 -13.94 1.00
CA LEU A 12 3.04 -13.98 -0.43
C LEU A 12 4.04 -13.25 -1.33
N LEU A 13 4.61 -12.14 -0.86
CA LEU A 13 5.64 -11.41 -1.58
C LEU A 13 6.95 -12.20 -1.64
N GLU A 14 7.34 -12.83 -0.52
CA GLU A 14 8.50 -13.72 -0.46
C GLU A 14 8.36 -14.92 -1.41
N ASP A 15 7.20 -15.57 -1.43
CA ASP A 15 6.88 -16.68 -2.35
C ASP A 15 6.93 -16.24 -3.83
N ALA A 16 6.60 -14.97 -4.10
CA ALA A 16 6.73 -14.37 -5.42
C ALA A 16 8.18 -13.92 -5.77
N GLY A 17 9.13 -14.10 -4.86
CA GLY A 17 10.54 -13.80 -5.05
C GLY A 17 10.96 -12.38 -4.66
N TYR A 18 10.08 -11.62 -4.01
CA TYR A 18 10.46 -10.33 -3.42
C TYR A 18 11.24 -10.54 -2.12
N VAL A 19 12.12 -9.58 -1.83
CA VAL A 19 12.89 -9.56 -0.59
C VAL A 19 12.43 -8.42 0.31
N PRO A 20 12.52 -8.58 1.63
CA PRO A 20 12.30 -7.46 2.55
C PRO A 20 13.20 -6.28 2.22
N PHE A 21 12.64 -5.09 2.27
CA PHE A 21 13.37 -3.86 2.01
C PHE A 21 14.46 -3.63 3.07
N ASP A 22 15.71 -3.45 2.63
CA ASP A 22 16.89 -3.26 3.49
C ASP A 22 17.49 -1.84 3.40
N GLY A 23 16.96 -0.98 2.53
CA GLY A 23 17.37 0.42 2.39
C GLY A 23 17.32 0.92 0.96
N GLY A 24 17.30 2.24 0.78
CA GLY A 24 17.22 2.86 -0.55
C GLY A 24 15.79 3.01 -1.06
N VAL A 25 15.48 2.42 -2.22
CA VAL A 25 14.17 2.56 -2.87
C VAL A 25 13.58 1.19 -3.13
N ALA A 26 12.35 0.97 -2.64
CA ALA A 26 11.64 -0.28 -2.81
C ALA A 26 10.98 -0.36 -4.21
N ASP A 27 11.03 -1.55 -4.82
CA ASP A 27 10.30 -1.84 -6.06
C ASP A 27 8.79 -1.99 -5.82
N VAL A 28 8.39 -2.45 -4.63
CA VAL A 28 6.99 -2.65 -4.25
C VAL A 28 6.75 -2.10 -2.86
N VAL A 29 5.71 -1.28 -2.71
CA VAL A 29 5.23 -0.79 -1.41
C VAL A 29 3.78 -1.19 -1.20
N VAL A 30 3.50 -1.83 -0.07
CA VAL A 30 2.15 -2.26 0.29
C VAL A 30 1.70 -1.55 1.57
N PHE A 31 0.63 -0.77 1.46
CA PHE A 31 -0.02 -0.15 2.62
C PHE A 31 -1.16 -1.02 3.11
N ASN A 32 -1.06 -1.55 4.32
CA ASN A 32 -2.17 -2.25 4.97
C ASN A 32 -2.89 -1.33 5.97
N THR A 33 -4.09 -0.87 5.62
CA THR A 33 -4.81 0.20 6.33
C THR A 33 -6.08 -0.30 7.03
N CYS A 34 -6.34 0.16 8.25
CA CYS A 34 -7.56 -0.16 9.00
C CYS A 34 -8.54 1.02 8.99
N ALA A 35 -9.85 0.73 8.92
CA ALA A 35 -10.90 1.75 8.81
C ALA A 35 -11.34 2.36 10.17
N VAL A 36 -10.84 1.84 11.29
CA VAL A 36 -11.39 2.14 12.63
C VAL A 36 -10.65 3.28 13.34
N ARG A 37 -9.46 3.68 12.85
CA ARG A 37 -8.68 4.74 13.48
C ARG A 37 -8.96 6.09 12.83
N GLU A 38 -9.28 7.10 13.65
CA GLU A 38 -9.22 8.49 13.24
C GLU A 38 -7.84 8.82 12.63
N ASN A 39 -7.83 9.58 11.54
CA ASN A 39 -6.65 10.00 10.78
C ASN A 39 -5.91 8.91 9.99
N ALA A 40 -6.44 7.68 9.90
CA ALA A 40 -5.83 6.64 9.05
C ALA A 40 -5.82 7.05 7.56
N ASP A 41 -6.86 7.72 7.12
CA ASP A 41 -7.01 8.33 5.80
C ASP A 41 -5.98 9.43 5.55
N ASN A 42 -5.86 10.40 6.46
CA ASN A 42 -4.92 11.51 6.34
C ASN A 42 -3.47 11.01 6.25
N LYS A 43 -3.11 10.00 7.07
CA LYS A 43 -1.78 9.37 7.02
C LYS A 43 -1.56 8.61 5.71
N LEU A 44 -2.55 7.85 5.24
CA LEU A 44 -2.46 7.15 3.97
C LEU A 44 -2.21 8.14 2.82
N TYR A 45 -3.02 9.20 2.71
CA TYR A 45 -2.86 10.17 1.62
C TYR A 45 -1.57 10.99 1.73
N GLY A 46 -1.10 11.29 2.94
CA GLY A 46 0.22 11.90 3.16
C GLY A 46 1.35 11.04 2.58
N ASN A 47 1.39 9.75 2.98
CA ASN A 47 2.39 8.80 2.49
C ASN A 47 2.30 8.57 0.98
N LEU A 48 1.07 8.45 0.44
CA LEU A 48 0.87 8.31 -1.01
C LEU A 48 1.36 9.56 -1.76
N GLY A 49 1.22 10.74 -1.19
CA GLY A 49 1.73 11.99 -1.75
C GLY A 49 3.25 12.00 -1.86
N GLU A 50 3.96 11.55 -0.82
CA GLU A 50 5.42 11.44 -0.82
C GLU A 50 5.90 10.42 -1.87
N LEU A 51 5.26 9.26 -1.93
CA LEU A 51 5.62 8.21 -2.88
C LEU A 51 5.37 8.57 -4.35
N LYS A 52 4.53 9.58 -4.62
CA LYS A 52 4.31 10.06 -5.99
C LYS A 52 5.62 10.50 -6.63
N GLN A 53 6.45 11.24 -5.89
CA GLN A 53 7.73 11.73 -6.40
C GLN A 53 8.75 10.60 -6.53
N VAL A 54 8.77 9.68 -5.56
CA VAL A 54 9.64 8.49 -5.60
C VAL A 54 9.31 7.64 -6.83
N LYS A 55 8.04 7.30 -7.04
CA LYS A 55 7.60 6.52 -8.21
C LYS A 55 7.88 7.22 -9.54
N ALA A 56 7.80 8.54 -9.59
CA ALA A 56 8.17 9.30 -10.79
C ALA A 56 9.68 9.21 -11.10
N ALA A 57 10.54 9.11 -10.08
CA ALA A 57 11.98 8.92 -10.23
C ALA A 57 12.40 7.45 -10.42
N HIS A 58 11.52 6.50 -10.08
CA HIS A 58 11.78 5.06 -10.14
C HIS A 58 10.73 4.32 -10.99
N PRO A 59 10.86 4.39 -12.33
CA PRO A 59 9.97 3.69 -13.25
C PRO A 59 9.96 2.19 -12.99
N GLY A 60 8.77 1.62 -12.81
CA GLY A 60 8.59 0.21 -12.44
C GLY A 60 8.18 -0.02 -10.99
N MET A 61 8.31 0.99 -10.13
CA MET A 61 7.83 0.91 -8.75
C MET A 61 6.32 0.69 -8.68
N GLN A 62 5.89 -0.28 -7.88
CA GLN A 62 4.48 -0.60 -7.64
C GLN A 62 4.03 -0.17 -6.25
N ILE A 63 2.83 0.37 -6.16
CA ILE A 63 2.20 0.81 -4.91
C ILE A 63 0.84 0.13 -4.82
N ALA A 64 0.64 -0.64 -3.75
CA ALA A 64 -0.60 -1.33 -3.48
C ALA A 64 -1.19 -0.91 -2.13
N VAL A 65 -2.51 -0.79 -2.06
CA VAL A 65 -3.23 -0.38 -0.84
C VAL A 65 -4.29 -1.41 -0.48
N GLY A 66 -4.18 -1.95 0.72
CA GLY A 66 -5.00 -3.03 1.27
C GLY A 66 -5.73 -2.65 2.57
N GLY A 67 -6.62 -3.55 3.00
CA GLY A 67 -7.32 -3.48 4.28
C GLY A 67 -8.71 -2.83 4.24
N CYS A 68 -9.36 -2.68 5.41
CA CYS A 68 -10.77 -2.28 5.47
C CYS A 68 -11.02 -0.89 4.85
N LEU A 69 -10.08 0.04 5.03
CA LEU A 69 -10.20 1.39 4.50
C LEU A 69 -10.10 1.37 2.97
N ALA A 70 -9.18 0.58 2.42
CA ALA A 70 -9.04 0.39 0.98
C ALA A 70 -10.32 -0.18 0.34
N GLN A 71 -11.01 -1.09 1.01
CA GLN A 71 -12.29 -1.63 0.56
C GLN A 71 -13.41 -0.59 0.57
N LYS A 72 -13.49 0.22 1.63
CA LYS A 72 -14.53 1.25 1.78
C LYS A 72 -14.32 2.43 0.82
N ASP A 73 -13.07 2.88 0.68
CA ASP A 73 -12.72 4.15 0.02
C ASP A 73 -12.03 3.93 -1.34
N ARG A 74 -12.17 2.76 -1.95
CA ARG A 74 -11.51 2.38 -3.22
C ARG A 74 -11.59 3.47 -4.29
N GLU A 75 -12.80 3.97 -4.57
CA GLU A 75 -13.02 5.00 -5.59
C GLU A 75 -12.30 6.31 -5.26
N THR A 76 -12.26 6.67 -3.97
CA THR A 76 -11.58 7.89 -3.51
C THR A 76 -10.07 7.75 -3.62
N ILE A 77 -9.51 6.58 -3.30
CA ILE A 77 -8.09 6.29 -3.46
C ILE A 77 -7.68 6.40 -4.92
N VAL A 78 -8.39 5.71 -5.83
CA VAL A 78 -8.08 5.73 -7.27
C VAL A 78 -8.19 7.15 -7.84
N ARG A 79 -9.19 7.94 -7.40
CA ARG A 79 -9.37 9.32 -7.85
C ARG A 79 -8.30 10.28 -7.32
N LYS A 80 -7.92 10.17 -6.03
CA LYS A 80 -6.97 11.09 -5.38
C LYS A 80 -5.51 10.71 -5.59
N ALA A 81 -5.22 9.42 -5.74
CA ALA A 81 -3.89 8.87 -5.89
C ALA A 81 -3.84 7.90 -7.09
N PRO A 82 -3.99 8.40 -8.34
CA PRO A 82 -4.01 7.57 -9.55
C PRO A 82 -2.68 6.86 -9.85
N TRP A 83 -1.62 7.15 -9.09
CA TRP A 83 -0.34 6.43 -9.16
C TRP A 83 -0.30 5.14 -8.33
N VAL A 84 -1.38 4.82 -7.60
CA VAL A 84 -1.57 3.52 -6.95
C VAL A 84 -1.95 2.48 -8.00
N ASP A 85 -1.23 1.35 -8.05
CA ASP A 85 -1.43 0.31 -9.06
C ASP A 85 -2.50 -0.70 -8.68
N ALA A 86 -2.68 -0.95 -7.38
CA ALA A 86 -3.63 -1.94 -6.89
C ALA A 86 -4.31 -1.50 -5.60
N VAL A 87 -5.63 -1.76 -5.51
CA VAL A 87 -6.43 -1.55 -4.30
C VAL A 87 -7.20 -2.81 -3.98
N PHE A 88 -6.93 -3.45 -2.84
CA PHE A 88 -7.52 -4.73 -2.45
C PHE A 88 -8.15 -4.67 -1.04
N GLY A 89 -9.07 -5.60 -0.76
CA GLY A 89 -9.81 -5.64 0.51
C GLY A 89 -9.09 -6.42 1.61
N THR A 90 -9.84 -6.83 2.63
CA THR A 90 -9.33 -7.59 3.79
C THR A 90 -9.31 -9.11 3.61
N THR A 91 -9.74 -9.61 2.46
CA THR A 91 -9.71 -11.04 2.13
C THR A 91 -8.79 -11.22 0.94
N MET A 92 -7.50 -11.41 1.22
CA MET A 92 -6.58 -12.08 0.30
C MET A 92 -6.35 -13.50 0.80
#